data_AF-A0A252CBV1-F1
#
_entry.id   AF-A0A252CBV1-F1
#
_cell.length_a   1.000
_cell.length_b   1.000
_cell.length_c   1.000
_cell.angle_alpha   90.00
_cell.angle_beta   90.00
_cell.angle_gamma   90.00
#
_symmetry.space_group_name_H-M   'P 1'
#
loop_
_entity.id
_entity.type
_entity.pdbx_description
1 polymer ?
#
loop_
_entity_poly.entity_id
_entity_poly.type
_entity_poly.pdbx_seq_one_letter_code
_entity_poly.pdbx_strand_id
1 'polypeptide(L)'
;MDLDNLLYYRHLEKENIENKEQLLGVISNIDDSFTGRSDVMSLHVFFMESANMLKNSIKQFELGFFDAAFYSVRSAVEISRVLVRVSIEDVPIESELYQKWINLQNFPFDGKIKQQLKEMNLVYEEIRCSFSDFFSEQYERLGIVNKYIHKQGYKTFYQPNSIMEVLNKRKEERKSLFVEFINNSIIEIILLRLCIDPFPLLLNDEEIMYKIHFQSMTFPFKEDTLEFLGKDFIDKYKKTEFYKGHLNMFQGNESMTEATYNIVNHEYYEREKWDEVREQLHLLTKNAIRAVKIFNLLEDATHIYFVNGFISYYSNTPSLRTELSFSSKKLTDLKLKQKKINTDYDGAFLSYFDSDGEDIWVVHNSELDQNQIEDILKIR
;
A
#
# COMPACT_ATOMS: atom_id res chain seq x y z
N MET A 1 11.76 -34.29 15.84
CA MET A 1 12.76 -33.20 15.87
C MET A 1 14.11 -33.90 15.96
N ASP A 2 14.92 -33.76 14.92
CA ASP A 2 16.14 -34.56 14.72
C ASP A 2 17.14 -34.38 15.88
N LEU A 3 17.85 -35.43 16.30
CA LEU A 3 18.73 -35.39 17.48
C LEU A 3 19.85 -34.34 17.32
N ASP A 4 20.27 -34.09 16.08
CA ASP A 4 21.27 -33.09 15.74
C ASP A 4 20.78 -31.65 15.96
N ASN A 5 19.48 -31.38 15.74
CA ASN A 5 18.90 -30.05 16.00
C ASN A 5 18.91 -29.69 17.50
N LEU A 6 18.89 -30.68 18.39
CA LEU A 6 18.94 -30.46 19.84
C LEU A 6 20.31 -29.98 20.33
N LEU A 7 21.40 -30.33 19.64
CA LEU A 7 22.75 -29.90 20.05
C LEU A 7 23.08 -28.47 19.62
N TYR A 8 22.72 -28.06 18.40
CA TYR A 8 23.01 -26.71 17.89
C TYR A 8 22.23 -25.63 18.64
N TYR A 9 20.97 -25.88 18.99
CA TYR A 9 20.06 -24.86 19.52
C TYR A 9 19.77 -24.97 21.02
N ARG A 10 20.53 -25.79 21.76
CA ARG A 10 20.37 -25.96 23.22
C ARG A 10 20.53 -24.67 24.04
N HIS A 11 21.16 -23.65 23.47
CA HIS A 11 21.43 -22.37 24.13
C HIS A 11 20.35 -21.32 23.83
N LEU A 12 19.38 -21.64 22.96
CA LEU A 12 18.30 -20.75 22.61
C LEU A 12 17.12 -20.94 23.56
N GLU A 13 16.55 -19.83 23.97
CA GLU A 13 15.34 -19.78 24.77
C GLU A 13 14.20 -19.28 23.87
N LYS A 14 13.22 -20.14 23.60
CA LYS A 14 12.06 -19.75 22.81
C LYS A 14 11.18 -18.77 23.57
N GLU A 15 10.60 -17.84 22.83
CA GLU A 15 9.72 -16.79 23.33
C GLU A 15 8.40 -16.76 22.58
N ASN A 16 7.38 -16.18 23.21
CA ASN A 16 6.13 -15.82 22.55
C ASN A 16 5.93 -14.30 22.64
N ILE A 17 5.49 -13.70 21.53
CA ILE A 17 5.14 -12.28 21.42
C ILE A 17 3.61 -12.21 21.41
N GLU A 18 3.04 -11.62 22.45
CA GLU A 18 1.58 -11.62 22.68
C GLU A 18 0.81 -10.84 21.60
N ASN A 19 1.35 -9.72 21.13
CA ASN A 19 0.73 -8.85 20.13
C ASN A 19 1.15 -9.17 18.68
N LYS A 20 1.61 -10.40 18.42
CA LYS A 20 2.15 -10.80 17.11
C LYS A 20 1.19 -10.59 15.94
N GLU A 21 -0.07 -10.99 16.08
CA GLU A 21 -1.03 -10.90 14.98
C GLU A 21 -1.30 -9.44 14.59
N GLN A 22 -1.42 -8.55 15.59
CA GLN A 22 -1.52 -7.11 15.36
C GLN A 22 -0.27 -6.59 14.61
N LEU A 23 0.93 -6.99 15.03
CA LEU A 23 2.17 -6.59 14.35
C LEU A 23 2.20 -7.07 12.89
N LEU A 24 1.81 -8.31 12.63
CA LEU A 24 1.76 -8.86 11.27
C LEU A 24 0.72 -8.14 10.41
N GLY A 25 -0.44 -7.77 10.98
CA GLY A 25 -1.46 -6.97 10.32
C GLY A 25 -0.93 -5.59 9.88
N VAL A 26 -0.24 -4.87 10.78
CA VAL A 26 0.37 -3.57 10.45
C VAL A 26 1.53 -3.72 9.46
N ILE A 27 2.38 -4.74 9.62
CA ILE A 27 3.47 -5.02 8.68
C ILE A 27 2.93 -5.34 7.28
N SER A 28 1.75 -5.96 7.16
CA SER A 28 1.12 -6.18 5.85
C SER A 28 0.81 -4.88 5.12
N ASN A 29 0.48 -3.79 5.82
CA ASN A 29 0.29 -2.48 5.20
C ASN A 29 1.60 -1.87 4.67
N ILE A 30 2.73 -2.16 5.31
CA ILE A 30 4.06 -1.76 4.81
C ILE A 30 4.40 -2.56 3.54
N ASP A 31 4.07 -3.85 3.51
CA ASP A 31 4.26 -4.73 2.36
C ASP A 31 3.41 -4.26 1.16
N ASP A 32 2.14 -3.94 1.43
CA ASP A 32 1.15 -3.45 0.45
C ASP A 32 1.32 -1.95 0.14
N SER A 33 2.41 -1.30 0.61
CA SER A 33 2.56 0.16 0.61
C SER A 33 2.95 0.75 -0.75
N PHE A 34 2.16 0.43 -1.77
CA PHE A 34 2.30 0.97 -3.10
C PHE A 34 2.09 2.49 -3.08
N THR A 35 2.81 3.20 -3.94
CA THR A 35 2.69 4.65 -4.09
C THR A 35 2.28 4.98 -5.52
N GLY A 36 1.37 5.94 -5.67
CA GLY A 36 0.97 6.51 -6.94
C GLY A 36 1.98 7.47 -7.54
N ARG A 37 3.09 7.75 -6.84
CA ARG A 37 4.24 8.44 -7.44
C ARG A 37 4.96 7.54 -8.43
N SER A 38 4.75 7.80 -9.72
CA SER A 38 5.25 6.97 -10.83
C SER A 38 6.77 6.84 -10.88
N ASP A 39 7.51 7.87 -10.45
CA ASP A 39 8.97 7.94 -10.41
C ASP A 39 9.61 7.02 -9.36
N VAL A 40 8.89 6.69 -8.29
CA VAL A 40 9.35 5.82 -7.20
C VAL A 40 8.58 4.50 -7.12
N MET A 41 7.60 4.29 -7.99
CA MET A 41 6.71 3.13 -7.98
C MET A 41 7.49 1.81 -8.03
N SER A 42 8.55 1.70 -8.82
CA SER A 42 9.39 0.49 -8.89
C SER A 42 10.24 0.25 -7.63
N LEU A 43 10.44 1.28 -6.81
CA LEU A 43 11.23 1.22 -5.58
C LEU A 43 10.41 0.76 -4.36
N HIS A 44 9.12 0.46 -4.51
CA HIS A 44 8.27 -0.13 -3.46
C HIS A 44 8.88 -1.42 -2.86
N VAL A 45 9.71 -2.12 -3.62
CA VAL A 45 10.48 -3.29 -3.18
C VAL A 45 11.32 -3.06 -1.92
N PHE A 46 11.74 -1.82 -1.64
CA PHE A 46 12.45 -1.51 -0.39
C PHE A 46 11.53 -1.60 0.84
N PHE A 47 10.25 -1.23 0.71
CA PHE A 47 9.26 -1.42 1.78
C PHE A 47 8.85 -2.87 1.91
N MET A 48 8.68 -3.61 0.81
CA MET A 48 8.44 -5.07 0.86
C MET A 48 9.59 -5.79 1.57
N GLU A 49 10.84 -5.44 1.25
CA GLU A 49 12.00 -6.00 1.94
C GLU A 49 12.01 -5.63 3.43
N SER A 50 11.70 -4.37 3.77
CA SER A 50 11.55 -3.93 5.16
C SER A 50 10.49 -4.76 5.90
N ALA A 51 9.33 -4.99 5.28
CA ALA A 51 8.26 -5.81 5.83
C ALA A 51 8.71 -7.26 6.06
N ASN A 52 9.43 -7.86 5.10
CA ASN A 52 10.01 -9.19 5.24
C ASN A 52 11.02 -9.27 6.38
N MET A 53 11.89 -8.27 6.53
CA MET A 53 12.83 -8.18 7.64
C MET A 53 12.12 -8.09 9.00
N LEU A 54 11.02 -7.34 9.09
CA LEU A 54 10.20 -7.26 10.31
C LEU A 54 9.51 -8.61 10.62
N LYS A 55 8.89 -9.26 9.63
CA LYS A 55 8.31 -10.62 9.80
C LYS A 55 9.37 -11.63 10.25
N ASN A 56 10.55 -11.58 9.64
CA ASN A 56 11.69 -12.42 10.01
C ASN A 56 12.15 -12.15 11.44
N SER A 57 12.20 -10.88 11.86
CA SER A 57 12.62 -10.51 13.21
C SER A 57 11.71 -11.09 14.29
N ILE A 58 10.39 -11.06 14.09
CA ILE A 58 9.41 -11.68 14.99
C ILE A 58 9.72 -13.16 15.12
N LYS A 59 9.90 -13.85 13.98
CA LYS A 59 10.18 -15.29 13.99
C LYS A 59 11.52 -15.64 14.64
N GLN A 60 12.57 -14.86 14.35
CA GLN A 60 13.89 -15.02 14.95
C GLN A 60 13.81 -14.86 16.48
N PHE A 61 13.06 -13.86 16.95
CA PHE A 61 12.87 -13.62 18.38
C PHE A 61 12.15 -14.79 19.05
N GLU A 62 11.05 -15.28 18.47
CA GLU A 62 10.33 -16.47 18.99
C GLU A 62 11.20 -17.73 19.05
N LEU A 63 12.13 -17.88 18.11
CA LEU A 63 13.09 -18.99 18.08
C LEU A 63 14.26 -18.81 19.07
N GLY A 64 14.35 -17.64 19.72
CA GLY A 64 15.38 -17.30 20.70
C GLY A 64 16.58 -16.55 20.13
N PHE A 65 16.64 -16.30 18.82
CA PHE A 65 17.72 -15.56 18.15
C PHE A 65 17.58 -14.04 18.33
N PHE A 66 17.63 -13.57 19.57
CA PHE A 66 17.26 -12.19 19.90
C PHE A 66 18.14 -11.13 19.24
N ASP A 67 19.44 -11.38 19.06
CA ASP A 67 20.35 -10.43 18.42
C ASP A 67 20.12 -10.33 16.91
N ALA A 68 19.87 -11.46 16.25
CA ALA A 68 19.46 -11.49 14.85
C ALA A 68 18.12 -10.77 14.67
N ALA A 69 17.17 -11.00 15.57
CA ALA A 69 15.87 -10.31 15.57
C ALA A 69 16.05 -8.79 15.68
N PHE A 70 16.82 -8.32 16.66
CA PHE A 70 17.15 -6.90 16.80
C PHE A 70 17.84 -6.33 15.56
N TYR A 71 18.77 -7.08 14.98
CA TYR A 71 19.46 -6.67 13.76
C TYR A 71 18.50 -6.56 12.57
N SER A 72 17.61 -7.53 12.38
CA SER A 72 16.61 -7.50 11.31
C SER A 72 15.63 -6.33 11.44
N VAL A 73 15.16 -6.00 12.66
CA VAL A 73 14.36 -4.77 12.89
C VAL A 73 15.15 -3.52 12.52
N ARG A 74 16.41 -3.41 12.98
CA ARG A 74 17.27 -2.28 12.67
C ARG A 74 17.45 -2.11 11.17
N SER A 75 17.80 -3.18 10.46
CA SER A 75 18.04 -3.15 9.02
C SER A 75 16.79 -2.80 8.20
N ALA A 76 15.59 -3.21 8.65
CA ALA A 76 14.33 -2.82 8.03
C ALA A 76 14.16 -1.29 8.00
N VAL A 77 14.51 -0.61 9.10
CA VAL A 77 14.45 0.85 9.15
C VAL A 77 15.54 1.48 8.28
N GLU A 78 16.76 0.94 8.30
CA GLU A 78 17.88 1.46 7.50
C GLU A 78 17.59 1.41 6.00
N ILE A 79 17.03 0.30 5.48
CA ILE A 79 16.70 0.17 4.06
C ILE A 79 15.52 1.08 3.67
N SER A 80 14.54 1.28 4.55
CA SER A 80 13.48 2.28 4.36
C SER A 80 14.03 3.71 4.26
N ARG A 81 15.03 4.08 5.09
CA ARG A 81 15.69 5.39 4.99
C ARG A 81 16.46 5.57 3.67
N VAL A 82 17.07 4.50 3.16
CA VAL A 82 17.71 4.51 1.83
C VAL A 82 16.68 4.84 0.75
N LEU A 83 15.50 4.22 0.78
CA LEU A 83 14.43 4.53 -0.18
C LEU A 83 14.04 6.02 -0.11
N VAL A 84 13.74 6.53 1.08
CA VAL A 84 13.39 7.95 1.25
C VAL A 84 14.51 8.83 0.70
N ARG A 85 15.78 8.48 0.95
CA ARG A 85 16.90 9.24 0.43
C ARG A 85 16.94 9.21 -1.11
N VAL A 86 16.75 8.06 -1.73
CA VAL A 86 16.75 7.91 -3.19
C VAL A 86 15.57 8.65 -3.83
N SER A 87 14.40 8.68 -3.18
CA SER A 87 13.16 9.30 -3.68
C SER A 87 13.15 10.83 -3.78
N ILE A 88 14.19 11.50 -3.25
CA ILE A 88 14.34 12.96 -3.30
C ILE A 88 14.91 13.41 -4.65
N GLU A 89 15.61 12.52 -5.35
CA GLU A 89 16.28 12.82 -6.60
C GLU A 89 15.27 12.93 -7.74
N ASP A 90 15.52 13.81 -8.72
CA ASP A 90 14.59 14.06 -9.85
C ASP A 90 14.24 12.76 -10.61
N VAL A 91 15.24 11.89 -10.80
CA VAL A 91 15.09 10.56 -11.37
C VAL A 91 15.69 9.54 -10.39
N PRO A 92 14.91 9.00 -9.44
CA PRO A 92 15.41 8.18 -8.33
C PRO A 92 16.28 6.99 -8.77
N ILE A 93 15.86 6.28 -9.82
CA ILE A 93 16.57 5.11 -10.36
C ILE A 93 17.87 5.46 -11.10
N GLU A 94 18.08 6.71 -11.48
CA GLU A 94 19.33 7.17 -12.12
C GLU A 94 20.28 7.84 -11.12
N SER A 95 19.84 8.03 -9.87
CA SER A 95 20.64 8.67 -8.83
C SER A 95 21.94 7.92 -8.54
N GLU A 96 23.01 8.66 -8.27
CA GLU A 96 24.32 8.09 -7.93
C GLU A 96 24.23 7.14 -6.73
N LEU A 97 23.38 7.48 -5.74
CA LEU A 97 23.18 6.64 -4.56
C LEU A 97 22.54 5.30 -4.93
N TYR A 98 21.46 5.31 -5.71
CA TYR A 98 20.81 4.07 -6.16
C TYR A 98 21.75 3.24 -7.04
N GLN A 99 22.45 3.88 -7.98
CA GLN A 99 23.42 3.22 -8.86
C GLN A 99 24.56 2.57 -8.06
N LYS A 100 25.07 3.22 -7.01
CA LYS A 100 26.04 2.60 -6.08
C LYS A 100 25.46 1.39 -5.37
N TRP A 101 24.21 1.48 -4.91
CA TRP A 101 23.52 0.40 -4.20
C TRP A 101 23.34 -0.84 -5.09
N ILE A 102 22.75 -0.70 -6.29
CA ILE A 102 22.50 -1.84 -7.19
C ILE A 102 23.79 -2.49 -7.70
N ASN A 103 24.88 -1.71 -7.81
CA ASN A 103 26.17 -2.21 -8.28
C ASN A 103 27.07 -2.69 -7.14
N LEU A 104 26.55 -2.83 -5.92
CA LEU A 104 27.27 -3.33 -4.74
C LEU A 104 28.57 -2.56 -4.45
N GLN A 105 28.57 -1.26 -4.75
CA GLN A 105 29.72 -0.40 -4.52
C GLN A 105 29.81 0.05 -3.06
N ASN A 106 30.88 0.77 -2.70
CA ASN A 106 31.00 1.40 -1.39
C ASN A 106 29.78 2.28 -1.10
N PHE A 107 28.96 1.85 -0.15
CA PHE A 107 27.69 2.47 0.20
C PHE A 107 27.78 3.17 1.56
N PRO A 108 27.19 4.37 1.72
CA PRO A 108 27.20 5.08 3.01
C PRO A 108 26.48 4.29 4.11
N PHE A 109 27.04 4.31 5.32
CA PHE A 109 26.36 3.80 6.51
C PHE A 109 25.12 4.65 6.85
N ASP A 110 24.19 4.08 7.60
CA ASP A 110 22.92 4.72 8.01
C ASP A 110 23.12 6.09 8.65
N GLY A 111 24.18 6.30 9.44
CA GLY A 111 24.49 7.62 10.02
C GLY A 111 24.68 8.72 8.97
N LYS A 112 25.33 8.39 7.84
CA LYS A 112 25.51 9.33 6.73
C LYS A 112 24.23 9.51 5.92
N ILE A 113 23.42 8.46 5.74
CA ILE A 113 22.09 8.57 5.12
C ILE A 113 21.19 9.50 5.94
N LYS A 114 21.14 9.34 7.27
CA LYS A 114 20.39 10.23 8.17
C LYS A 114 20.82 11.68 8.07
N GLN A 115 22.13 11.93 8.01
CA GLN A 115 22.66 13.27 7.84
C GLN A 115 22.18 13.87 6.50
N GLN A 116 22.32 13.11 5.41
CA GLN A 116 21.85 13.54 4.08
C GLN A 116 20.35 13.81 4.06
N LEU A 117 19.53 12.98 4.70
CA LEU A 117 18.08 13.21 4.80
C LEU A 117 17.75 14.53 5.50
N LYS A 118 18.44 14.86 6.60
CA LYS A 118 18.25 16.15 7.31
C LYS A 118 18.65 17.35 6.45
N GLU A 119 19.73 17.22 5.69
CA GLU A 119 20.30 18.32 4.88
C GLU A 119 19.54 18.53 3.56
N MET A 120 19.00 17.47 2.97
CA MET A 120 18.50 17.48 1.59
C MET A 120 16.98 17.32 1.47
N ASN A 121 16.28 16.80 2.49
CA ASN A 121 14.85 16.53 2.42
C ASN A 121 14.07 17.39 3.40
N LEU A 122 13.46 18.47 2.88
CA LEU A 122 12.65 19.39 3.67
C LEU A 122 11.46 18.69 4.34
N VAL A 123 10.83 17.73 3.65
CA VAL A 123 9.67 16.97 4.16
C VAL A 123 10.09 16.07 5.33
N TYR A 124 11.16 15.31 5.15
CA TYR A 124 11.70 14.48 6.22
C TYR A 124 12.13 15.32 7.41
N GLU A 125 12.81 16.45 7.19
CA GLU A 125 13.28 17.31 8.27
C GLU A 125 12.11 17.95 9.04
N GLU A 126 11.06 18.37 8.33
CA GLU A 126 9.83 18.88 8.93
C GLU A 126 9.15 17.82 9.82
N ILE A 127 8.94 16.62 9.28
CA ILE A 127 8.35 15.49 10.00
C ILE A 127 9.24 15.12 11.19
N ARG A 128 10.55 15.05 11.01
CA ARG A 128 11.50 14.76 12.09
C ARG A 128 11.45 15.79 13.21
N CYS A 129 11.33 17.08 12.88
CA CYS A 129 11.18 18.14 13.87
C CYS A 129 9.85 18.03 14.61
N SER A 130 8.77 17.77 13.88
CA SER A 130 7.44 17.56 14.45
C SER A 130 7.47 16.40 15.44
N PHE A 131 8.05 15.26 15.06
CA PHE A 131 8.15 14.04 15.87
C PHE A 131 9.48 13.93 16.64
N SER A 132 10.06 15.06 17.07
CA SER A 132 11.40 15.10 17.68
C SER A 132 11.56 14.24 18.94
N ASP A 133 10.56 14.21 19.83
CA ASP A 133 10.57 13.35 21.03
C ASP A 133 10.67 11.86 20.63
N PHE A 134 9.79 11.42 19.73
CA PHE A 134 9.79 10.05 19.19
C PHE A 134 11.15 9.66 18.60
N PHE A 135 11.72 10.50 17.73
CA PHE A 135 13.02 10.20 17.11
C PHE A 135 14.17 10.19 18.13
N SER A 136 14.07 10.99 19.19
CA SER A 136 15.08 11.03 20.27
C SER A 136 15.01 9.76 21.11
N GLU A 137 13.81 9.36 21.55
CA GLU A 137 13.59 8.12 22.29
C GLU A 137 13.99 6.89 21.47
N GLN A 138 13.66 6.86 20.18
CA GLN A 138 14.02 5.78 19.28
C GLN A 138 15.54 5.69 19.06
N TYR A 139 16.24 6.83 19.05
CA TYR A 139 17.71 6.85 19.00
C TYR A 139 18.34 6.26 20.26
N GLU A 140 17.83 6.60 21.44
CA GLU A 140 18.28 6.03 22.72
C GLU A 140 18.05 4.51 22.76
N ARG A 141 16.86 4.08 22.33
CA ARG A 141 16.48 2.67 22.23
C ARG A 141 17.40 1.88 21.31
N LEU A 142 17.70 2.43 20.12
CA LEU A 142 18.67 1.86 19.20
C LEU A 142 20.06 1.73 19.87
N GLY A 143 20.46 2.68 20.70
CA GLY A 143 21.68 2.63 21.50
C GLY A 143 21.73 1.42 22.44
N ILE A 144 20.60 1.10 23.11
CA ILE A 144 20.45 -0.07 23.98
C ILE A 144 20.47 -1.36 23.15
N VAL A 145 19.70 -1.40 22.06
CA VAL A 145 19.59 -2.54 21.15
C VAL A 145 20.94 -2.90 20.51
N ASN A 146 21.73 -1.89 20.12
CA ASN A 146 23.08 -2.10 19.60
C ASN A 146 24.00 -2.83 20.60
N LYS A 147 23.75 -2.73 21.91
CA LYS A 147 24.48 -3.53 22.90
C LYS A 147 24.18 -5.02 22.74
N TYR A 148 22.94 -5.39 22.44
CA TYR A 148 22.54 -6.78 22.19
C TYR A 148 23.08 -7.31 20.87
N ILE A 149 23.03 -6.51 19.80
CA ILE A 149 23.56 -6.86 18.48
C ILE A 149 25.08 -7.09 18.55
N HIS A 150 25.81 -6.19 19.22
CA HIS A 150 27.27 -6.24 19.29
C HIS A 150 27.82 -6.98 20.51
N LYS A 151 26.96 -7.67 21.27
CA LYS A 151 27.33 -8.46 22.46
C LYS A 151 28.16 -7.66 23.48
N GLN A 152 27.74 -6.43 23.77
CA GLN A 152 28.44 -5.56 24.72
C GLN A 152 27.97 -5.82 26.16
N GLY A 153 28.79 -6.55 26.91
CA GLY A 153 28.59 -6.88 28.32
C GLY A 153 27.77 -8.15 28.54
N TYR A 154 28.03 -8.85 29.66
CA TYR A 154 27.50 -10.20 29.92
C TYR A 154 25.97 -10.33 29.90
N LYS A 155 25.22 -9.24 30.12
CA LYS A 155 23.75 -9.26 30.04
C LYS A 155 23.21 -9.49 28.62
N THR A 156 24.04 -9.33 27.60
CA THR A 156 23.68 -9.41 26.17
C THR A 156 24.03 -10.76 25.53
N PHE A 157 24.65 -11.65 26.29
CA PHE A 157 25.04 -12.98 25.82
C PHE A 157 23.86 -13.96 25.89
N TYR A 158 23.92 -14.99 25.06
CA TYR A 158 23.02 -16.14 25.13
C TYR A 158 23.19 -16.94 26.42
N GLN A 159 24.43 -17.03 26.91
CA GLN A 159 24.75 -17.69 28.17
C GLN A 159 24.97 -16.66 29.27
N PRO A 160 24.09 -16.61 30.28
CA PRO A 160 24.23 -15.73 31.41
C PRO A 160 25.17 -16.33 32.47
N ASN A 161 25.86 -15.47 33.22
CA ASN A 161 26.72 -15.86 34.34
C ASN A 161 26.00 -15.71 35.72
N SER A 162 24.71 -16.06 35.83
CA SER A 162 23.90 -15.73 37.03
C SER A 162 22.84 -16.75 37.43
N ILE A 163 22.34 -16.62 38.67
CA ILE A 163 21.26 -17.39 39.30
C ILE A 163 19.93 -17.26 38.53
N MET A 164 19.10 -18.32 38.54
CA MET A 164 17.85 -18.47 37.77
C MET A 164 16.89 -17.27 37.83
N GLU A 165 16.69 -16.65 38.99
CA GLU A 165 15.78 -15.49 39.15
C GLU A 165 16.23 -14.26 38.34
N VAL A 166 17.54 -14.05 38.25
CA VAL A 166 18.15 -12.99 37.42
C VAL A 166 17.95 -13.30 35.93
N LEU A 167 17.81 -14.58 35.56
CA LEU A 167 17.61 -15.00 34.16
C LEU A 167 16.19 -14.68 33.69
N ASN A 168 15.19 -15.02 34.49
CA ASN A 168 13.79 -14.72 34.16
C ASN A 168 13.55 -13.22 34.01
N LYS A 169 14.11 -12.41 34.92
CA LYS A 169 14.01 -10.95 34.81
C LYS A 169 14.64 -10.40 33.53
N ARG A 170 15.85 -10.87 33.17
CA ARG A 170 16.53 -10.45 31.93
C ARG A 170 15.76 -10.83 30.68
N LYS A 171 15.12 -12.00 30.69
CA LYS A 171 14.30 -12.49 29.59
C LYS A 171 13.10 -11.58 29.36
N GLU A 172 12.36 -11.23 30.42
CA GLU A 172 11.23 -10.30 30.33
C GLU A 172 11.67 -8.89 29.90
N GLU A 173 12.77 -8.36 30.46
CA GLU A 173 13.33 -7.06 30.04
C GLU A 173 13.70 -7.06 28.55
N ARG A 174 14.27 -8.16 28.04
CA ARG A 174 14.64 -8.32 26.63
C ARG A 174 13.41 -8.44 25.73
N LYS A 175 12.38 -9.19 26.15
CA LYS A 175 11.09 -9.30 25.45
C LYS A 175 10.41 -7.94 25.36
N SER A 176 10.31 -7.22 26.47
CA SER A 176 9.76 -5.86 26.52
C SER A 176 10.53 -4.92 25.58
N LEU A 177 11.87 -4.93 25.64
CA LEU A 177 12.70 -4.12 24.76
C LEU A 177 12.49 -4.46 23.28
N PHE A 178 12.35 -5.74 22.93
CA PHE A 178 12.11 -6.16 21.55
C PHE A 178 10.76 -5.67 21.05
N VAL A 179 9.68 -5.90 21.81
CA VAL A 179 8.31 -5.44 21.45
C VAL A 179 8.29 -3.93 21.29
N GLU A 180 8.91 -3.19 22.22
CA GLU A 180 8.97 -1.74 22.15
C GLU A 180 9.80 -1.26 20.95
N PHE A 181 10.93 -1.91 20.66
CA PHE A 181 11.77 -1.55 19.52
C PHE A 181 11.10 -1.83 18.18
N ILE A 182 10.50 -3.01 17.98
CA ILE A 182 9.80 -3.34 16.73
C ILE A 182 8.59 -2.43 16.52
N ASN A 183 7.82 -2.13 17.56
CA ASN A 183 6.68 -1.21 17.45
C ASN A 183 7.11 0.16 16.97
N ASN A 184 8.12 0.75 17.62
CA ASN A 184 8.63 2.07 17.23
C ASN A 184 9.31 2.06 15.86
N SER A 185 9.97 0.97 15.49
CA SER A 185 10.54 0.82 14.14
C SER A 185 9.48 0.74 13.05
N ILE A 186 8.35 0.08 13.30
CA ILE A 186 7.19 0.08 12.39
C ILE A 186 6.66 1.51 12.22
N ILE A 187 6.48 2.25 13.32
CA ILE A 187 6.04 3.66 13.27
C ILE A 187 7.04 4.50 12.47
N GLU A 188 8.34 4.31 12.68
CA GLU A 188 9.37 5.05 11.93
C GLU A 188 9.31 4.73 10.43
N ILE A 189 9.12 3.46 10.04
CA ILE A 189 8.98 3.07 8.63
C ILE A 189 7.72 3.69 8.02
N ILE A 190 6.62 3.76 8.76
CA ILE A 190 5.39 4.44 8.32
C ILE A 190 5.63 5.95 8.14
N LEU A 191 6.35 6.62 9.06
CA LEU A 191 6.75 8.01 8.87
C LEU A 191 7.59 8.20 7.61
N LEU A 192 8.55 7.30 7.38
CA LEU A 192 9.39 7.31 6.17
C LEU A 192 8.56 7.13 4.90
N ARG A 193 7.56 6.25 4.91
CA ARG A 193 6.59 6.09 3.81
C ARG A 193 5.78 7.36 3.57
N LEU A 194 5.34 8.01 4.64
CA LEU A 194 4.56 9.24 4.58
C LEU A 194 5.39 10.43 4.10
N CYS A 195 6.71 10.46 4.34
CA CYS A 195 7.61 11.46 3.74
C CYS A 195 7.63 11.40 2.20
N ILE A 196 7.37 10.24 1.60
CA ILE A 196 7.39 10.04 0.15
C ILE A 196 6.06 10.44 -0.46
N ASP A 197 4.97 10.02 0.17
CA ASP A 197 3.62 10.17 -0.35
C ASP A 197 2.59 10.13 0.82
N PRO A 198 1.83 11.22 1.06
CA PRO A 198 0.88 11.33 2.16
C PRO A 198 -0.50 10.70 1.87
N PHE A 199 -0.72 10.16 0.66
CA PHE A 199 -2.01 9.61 0.25
C PHE A 199 -2.56 8.49 1.15
N PRO A 200 -1.75 7.62 1.79
CA PRO A 200 -2.32 6.60 2.67
C PRO A 200 -3.17 7.18 3.81
N LEU A 201 -2.88 8.42 4.25
CA LEU A 201 -3.70 9.14 5.24
C LEU A 201 -4.74 10.06 4.60
N LEU A 202 -4.45 10.71 3.46
CA LEU A 202 -5.45 11.53 2.77
C LEU A 202 -6.67 10.70 2.33
N LEU A 203 -6.44 9.47 1.87
CA LEU A 203 -7.50 8.56 1.44
C LEU A 203 -8.34 8.01 2.61
N ASN A 204 -7.88 8.15 3.85
CA ASN A 204 -8.63 7.84 5.07
C ASN A 204 -9.36 9.06 5.66
N ASP A 205 -9.19 10.24 5.07
CA ASP A 205 -9.77 11.47 5.57
C ASP A 205 -11.06 11.77 4.79
N GLU A 206 -12.21 11.51 5.41
CA GLU A 206 -13.53 11.67 4.78
C GLU A 206 -13.76 13.10 4.24
N GLU A 207 -13.14 14.11 4.83
CA GLU A 207 -13.28 15.50 4.39
C GLU A 207 -12.59 15.78 3.04
N ILE A 208 -11.60 14.94 2.67
CA ILE A 208 -10.78 15.12 1.48
C ILE A 208 -10.93 13.99 0.45
N MET A 209 -11.21 12.75 0.86
CA MET A 209 -11.26 11.60 -0.05
C MET A 209 -12.24 11.81 -1.20
N TYR A 210 -13.41 12.41 -0.93
CA TYR A 210 -14.44 12.71 -1.93
C TYR A 210 -14.07 13.87 -2.86
N LYS A 211 -13.01 14.61 -2.55
CA LYS A 211 -12.51 15.75 -3.35
C LYS A 211 -11.36 15.36 -4.28
N ILE A 212 -10.88 14.12 -4.20
CA ILE A 212 -9.85 13.57 -5.06
C ILE A 212 -10.52 12.97 -6.30
N HIS A 213 -10.57 13.73 -7.39
CA HIS A 213 -11.28 13.36 -8.64
C HIS A 213 -10.47 12.45 -9.57
N PHE A 214 -9.73 11.51 -9.00
CA PHE A 214 -9.01 10.48 -9.75
C PHE A 214 -8.85 9.23 -8.91
N GLN A 215 -8.70 8.09 -9.57
CA GLN A 215 -8.38 6.83 -8.92
C GLN A 215 -6.93 6.82 -8.45
N SER A 216 -6.73 6.77 -7.14
CA SER A 216 -5.39 6.66 -6.56
C SER A 216 -4.81 5.25 -6.78
N MET A 217 -3.55 5.20 -7.23
CA MET A 217 -2.75 3.96 -7.21
C MET A 217 -2.18 3.65 -5.81
N THR A 218 -2.16 4.64 -4.91
CA THR A 218 -1.84 4.45 -3.49
C THR A 218 -3.06 3.90 -2.77
N PHE A 219 -2.87 2.86 -1.95
CA PHE A 219 -3.92 2.36 -1.05
C PHE A 219 -3.99 3.15 0.26
N PRO A 220 -5.19 3.35 0.83
CA PRO A 220 -5.33 3.86 2.19
C PRO A 220 -4.71 2.90 3.21
N PHE A 221 -4.25 3.41 4.35
CA PHE A 221 -3.94 2.54 5.49
C PHE A 221 -5.20 1.80 5.97
N LYS A 222 -5.07 0.51 6.27
CA LYS A 222 -6.14 -0.29 6.90
C LYS A 222 -6.38 0.18 8.35
N GLU A 223 -7.59 -0.05 8.85
CA GLU A 223 -8.03 0.38 10.20
C GLU A 223 -7.04 -0.04 11.31
N ASP A 224 -6.60 -1.30 11.33
CA ASP A 224 -5.62 -1.80 12.30
C ASP A 224 -4.33 -0.98 12.34
N THR A 225 -3.92 -0.37 11.22
CA THR A 225 -2.75 0.51 11.15
C THR A 225 -3.05 1.88 11.74
N LEU A 226 -4.24 2.43 11.51
CA LEU A 226 -4.67 3.69 12.11
C LEU A 226 -4.78 3.55 13.64
N GLU A 227 -5.36 2.45 14.12
CA GLU A 227 -5.43 2.12 15.54
C GLU A 227 -4.03 1.97 16.16
N PHE A 228 -3.12 1.29 15.46
CA PHE A 228 -1.75 1.07 15.92
C PHE A 228 -0.95 2.38 16.03
N LEU A 229 -1.12 3.31 15.08
CA LEU A 229 -0.49 4.63 15.13
C LEU A 229 -1.09 5.49 16.23
N GLY A 230 -2.40 5.38 16.44
CA GLY A 230 -3.15 6.17 17.40
C GLY A 230 -3.45 7.59 16.92
N LYS A 231 -4.53 8.15 17.47
CA LYS A 231 -5.06 9.45 17.07
C LYS A 231 -4.05 10.59 17.22
N ASP A 232 -3.32 10.64 18.34
CA ASP A 232 -2.36 11.73 18.61
C ASP A 232 -1.25 11.79 17.56
N PHE A 233 -0.79 10.62 17.08
CA PHE A 233 0.20 10.54 16.01
C PHE A 233 -0.37 11.08 14.69
N ILE A 234 -1.57 10.65 14.32
CA ILE A 234 -2.24 11.04 13.07
C ILE A 234 -2.51 12.55 13.09
N ASP A 235 -3.11 13.07 14.17
CA ASP A 235 -3.39 14.50 14.35
C ASP A 235 -2.12 15.35 14.30
N LYS A 236 -1.01 14.81 14.79
CA LYS A 236 0.30 15.47 14.72
C LYS A 236 0.84 15.50 13.30
N TYR A 237 0.73 14.40 12.54
CA TYR A 237 1.15 14.36 11.14
C TYR A 237 0.29 15.28 10.25
N LYS A 238 -1.03 15.31 10.45
CA LYS A 238 -1.96 16.19 9.72
C LYS A 238 -1.66 17.68 9.90
N LYS A 239 -0.92 18.06 10.95
CA LYS A 239 -0.49 19.44 11.21
C LYS A 239 0.75 19.85 10.41
N THR A 240 1.45 18.92 9.76
CA THR A 240 2.60 19.24 8.90
C THR A 240 2.13 20.04 7.68
N GLU A 241 2.95 21.00 7.26
CA GLU A 241 2.81 21.76 6.02
C GLU A 241 2.90 20.85 4.80
N PHE A 242 3.68 19.75 4.85
CA PHE A 242 3.65 18.75 3.79
C PHE A 242 2.26 18.13 3.59
N TYR A 243 1.59 17.68 4.67
CA TYR A 243 0.22 17.15 4.59
C TYR A 243 -0.78 18.22 4.17
N LYS A 244 -0.75 19.39 4.81
CA LYS A 244 -1.65 20.51 4.49
C LYS A 244 -1.49 20.99 3.06
N GLY A 245 -0.27 21.00 2.53
CA GLY A 245 0.03 21.36 1.15
C GLY A 245 -0.75 20.48 0.17
N HIS A 246 -0.79 19.16 0.40
CA HIS A 246 -1.58 18.23 -0.40
C HIS A 246 -3.08 18.39 -0.17
N LEU A 247 -3.52 18.59 1.08
CA LEU A 247 -4.92 18.85 1.39
C LEU A 247 -5.45 20.10 0.65
N ASN A 248 -4.67 21.17 0.62
CA ASN A 248 -5.02 22.41 -0.07
C ASN A 248 -5.17 22.24 -1.59
N MET A 249 -4.48 21.26 -2.20
CA MET A 249 -4.63 20.98 -3.65
C MET A 249 -6.05 20.53 -4.00
N PHE A 250 -6.76 19.89 -3.08
CA PHE A 250 -8.09 19.33 -3.31
C PHE A 250 -9.20 20.09 -2.58
N GLN A 251 -8.87 20.97 -1.63
CA GLN A 251 -9.87 21.62 -0.77
C GLN A 251 -10.96 22.38 -1.55
N GLY A 252 -10.58 23.00 -2.69
CA GLY A 252 -11.48 23.74 -3.57
C GLY A 252 -12.29 22.89 -4.55
N ASN A 253 -12.03 21.58 -4.63
CA ASN A 253 -12.78 20.69 -5.49
C ASN A 253 -14.18 20.43 -4.92
N GLU A 254 -15.14 20.25 -5.83
CA GLU A 254 -16.46 19.73 -5.49
C GLU A 254 -16.33 18.37 -4.80
N SER A 255 -17.14 18.11 -3.77
CA SER A 255 -17.16 16.79 -3.14
C SER A 255 -18.02 15.84 -3.97
N MET A 256 -17.44 14.73 -4.39
CA MET A 256 -18.19 13.62 -4.97
C MET A 256 -19.16 13.08 -3.93
N THR A 257 -20.35 12.69 -4.38
CA THR A 257 -21.21 11.82 -3.61
C THR A 257 -20.61 10.41 -3.56
N GLU A 258 -21.11 9.56 -2.66
CA GLU A 258 -20.65 8.17 -2.54
C GLU A 258 -20.82 7.39 -3.85
N ALA A 259 -21.94 7.57 -4.57
CA ALA A 259 -22.16 6.88 -5.84
C ALA A 259 -21.16 7.32 -6.92
N THR A 260 -20.85 8.62 -7.01
CA THR A 260 -19.86 9.15 -7.95
C THR A 260 -18.45 8.67 -7.58
N TYR A 261 -18.12 8.65 -6.29
CA TYR A 261 -16.85 8.13 -5.78
C TYR A 261 -16.64 6.66 -6.14
N ASN A 262 -17.67 5.82 -5.99
CA ASN A 262 -17.61 4.39 -6.33
C ASN A 262 -17.33 4.15 -7.80
N ILE A 263 -17.86 4.99 -8.70
CA ILE A 263 -17.54 4.89 -10.13
C ILE A 263 -16.08 5.25 -10.39
N VAL A 264 -15.58 6.33 -9.78
CA VAL A 264 -14.22 6.83 -10.00
C VAL A 264 -13.16 5.90 -9.40
N ASN A 265 -13.36 5.42 -8.17
CA ASN A 265 -12.32 4.72 -7.42
C ASN A 265 -12.47 3.20 -7.43
N HIS A 266 -13.69 2.70 -7.64
CA HIS A 266 -13.99 1.26 -7.60
C HIS A 266 -14.57 0.75 -8.92
N GLU A 267 -14.64 1.59 -9.95
CA GLU A 267 -15.19 1.24 -11.28
C GLU A 267 -16.63 0.68 -11.21
N TYR A 268 -17.36 0.98 -10.13
CA TYR A 268 -18.63 0.33 -9.81
C TYR A 268 -19.80 1.31 -9.87
N TYR A 269 -20.89 0.89 -10.51
CA TYR A 269 -22.09 1.70 -10.70
C TYR A 269 -23.36 1.02 -10.20
N GLU A 270 -24.12 1.75 -9.37
CA GLU A 270 -25.45 1.36 -8.90
C GLU A 270 -26.51 2.17 -9.64
N ARG A 271 -27.38 1.50 -10.40
CA ARG A 271 -28.40 2.16 -11.24
C ARG A 271 -29.38 3.00 -10.43
N GLU A 272 -29.73 2.52 -9.25
CA GLU A 272 -30.63 3.18 -8.30
C GLU A 272 -30.09 4.54 -7.85
N LYS A 273 -28.79 4.79 -8.03
CA LYS A 273 -28.11 6.05 -7.73
C LYS A 273 -27.98 6.97 -8.94
N TRP A 274 -28.71 6.71 -10.03
CA TRP A 274 -28.64 7.54 -11.24
C TRP A 274 -28.87 9.03 -10.98
N ASP A 275 -29.90 9.41 -10.22
CA ASP A 275 -30.20 10.82 -10.00
C ASP A 275 -29.05 11.56 -9.32
N GLU A 276 -28.39 10.90 -8.35
CA GLU A 276 -27.20 11.39 -7.65
C GLU A 276 -26.00 11.54 -8.60
N VAL A 277 -25.69 10.48 -9.36
CA VAL A 277 -24.57 10.46 -10.33
C VAL A 277 -24.80 11.46 -11.47
N ARG A 278 -26.05 11.63 -11.90
CA ARG A 278 -26.42 12.52 -13.00
C ARG A 278 -26.06 13.97 -12.71
N GLU A 279 -26.19 14.41 -11.46
CA GLU A 279 -25.83 15.76 -11.03
C GLU A 279 -24.32 16.00 -11.07
N GLN A 280 -23.51 14.94 -11.05
CA GLN A 280 -22.04 14.98 -10.99
C GLN A 280 -21.33 14.34 -12.19
N LEU A 281 -22.00 14.19 -13.34
CA LEU A 281 -21.38 13.62 -14.54
C LEU A 281 -20.12 14.35 -14.99
N HIS A 282 -19.99 15.65 -14.71
CA HIS A 282 -18.79 16.43 -15.04
C HIS A 282 -17.55 16.03 -14.24
N LEU A 283 -17.71 15.29 -13.14
CA LEU A 283 -16.60 14.72 -12.36
C LEU A 283 -16.11 13.39 -12.92
N LEU A 284 -16.87 12.76 -13.82
CA LEU A 284 -16.54 11.47 -14.41
C LEU A 284 -15.70 11.62 -15.69
N THR A 285 -14.86 10.61 -15.96
CA THR A 285 -14.17 10.51 -17.25
C THR A 285 -15.14 10.22 -18.39
N LYS A 286 -14.75 10.49 -19.64
CA LYS A 286 -15.55 10.18 -20.83
C LYS A 286 -16.01 8.71 -20.86
N ASN A 287 -15.11 7.78 -20.52
CA ASN A 287 -15.41 6.34 -20.48
C ASN A 287 -16.41 5.99 -19.36
N ALA A 288 -16.26 6.57 -18.17
CA ALA A 288 -17.20 6.39 -17.08
C ALA A 288 -18.61 6.91 -17.44
N ILE A 289 -18.71 8.11 -18.03
CA ILE A 289 -20.00 8.67 -18.49
C ILE A 289 -20.65 7.73 -19.51
N ARG A 290 -19.89 7.22 -20.49
CA ARG A 290 -20.39 6.26 -21.49
C ARG A 290 -20.86 4.97 -20.82
N ALA A 291 -20.08 4.43 -19.89
CA ALA A 291 -20.43 3.21 -19.17
C ALA A 291 -21.75 3.36 -18.39
N VAL A 292 -21.89 4.43 -17.60
CA VAL A 292 -23.10 4.74 -16.82
C VAL A 292 -24.32 4.87 -17.73
N LYS A 293 -24.20 5.59 -18.87
CA LYS A 293 -25.30 5.71 -19.84
C LYS A 293 -25.70 4.36 -20.44
N ILE A 294 -24.73 3.51 -20.79
CA ILE A 294 -25.00 2.17 -21.32
C ILE A 294 -25.66 1.30 -20.25
N PHE A 295 -25.21 1.34 -18.99
CA PHE A 295 -25.84 0.59 -17.90
C PHE A 295 -27.28 1.01 -17.64
N ASN A 296 -27.62 2.29 -17.80
CA ASN A 296 -28.99 2.77 -17.68
C ASN A 296 -29.86 2.44 -18.89
N LEU A 297 -29.26 2.28 -20.07
CA LEU A 297 -29.96 1.82 -21.28
C LEU A 297 -30.22 0.30 -21.25
N LEU A 298 -29.28 -0.46 -20.67
CA LEU A 298 -29.27 -1.91 -20.65
C LEU A 298 -29.26 -2.44 -19.21
N GLU A 299 -30.43 -2.81 -18.71
CA GLU A 299 -30.57 -3.42 -17.37
C GLU A 299 -29.72 -4.68 -17.23
N ASP A 300 -29.66 -5.51 -18.28
CA ASP A 300 -28.91 -6.77 -18.28
C ASP A 300 -27.39 -6.60 -18.46
N ALA A 301 -26.88 -5.38 -18.67
CA ALA A 301 -25.44 -5.14 -18.83
C ALA A 301 -24.72 -5.23 -17.48
N THR A 302 -23.66 -6.03 -17.43
CA THR A 302 -22.93 -6.31 -16.18
C THR A 302 -21.55 -5.70 -16.17
N HIS A 303 -20.86 -5.73 -17.32
CA HIS A 303 -19.50 -5.20 -17.45
C HIS A 303 -19.36 -4.43 -18.75
N ILE A 304 -18.57 -3.36 -18.72
CA ILE A 304 -18.19 -2.61 -19.92
C ILE A 304 -16.68 -2.44 -19.91
N TYR A 305 -16.04 -2.79 -21.02
CA TYR A 305 -14.60 -2.66 -21.23
C TYR A 305 -14.31 -1.61 -22.28
N PHE A 306 -13.24 -0.85 -22.03
CA PHE A 306 -12.62 0.08 -22.96
C PHE A 306 -11.13 -0.26 -23.10
N VAL A 307 -10.48 0.21 -24.17
CA VAL A 307 -9.02 0.09 -24.36
C VAL A 307 -8.53 -1.36 -24.19
N ASN A 308 -9.18 -2.31 -24.88
CA ASN A 308 -8.93 -3.75 -24.75
C ASN A 308 -8.98 -4.28 -23.30
N GLY A 309 -9.82 -3.67 -22.46
CA GLY A 309 -10.06 -4.04 -21.06
C GLY A 309 -9.03 -3.49 -20.07
N PHE A 310 -8.23 -2.50 -20.46
CA PHE A 310 -7.41 -1.75 -19.50
C PHE A 310 -8.27 -0.85 -18.60
N ILE A 311 -9.43 -0.42 -19.10
CA ILE A 311 -10.43 0.32 -18.32
C ILE A 311 -11.69 -0.52 -18.31
N SER A 312 -12.23 -0.78 -17.12
CA SER A 312 -13.47 -1.51 -16.94
C SER A 312 -14.46 -0.74 -16.08
N TYR A 313 -15.74 -1.04 -16.23
CA TYR A 313 -16.77 -0.65 -15.28
C TYR A 313 -17.72 -1.82 -15.07
N TYR A 314 -18.25 -1.91 -13.85
CA TYR A 314 -19.12 -2.98 -13.38
C TYR A 314 -20.41 -2.35 -12.88
N SER A 315 -21.53 -3.03 -13.09
CA SER A 315 -22.80 -2.60 -12.53
C SER A 315 -23.24 -3.50 -11.38
N ASN A 316 -24.26 -3.06 -10.65
CA ASN A 316 -24.93 -3.85 -9.63
C ASN A 316 -25.74 -5.05 -10.16
N THR A 317 -25.73 -5.32 -11.48
CA THR A 317 -26.39 -6.49 -12.05
C THR A 317 -25.46 -7.71 -12.03
N PRO A 318 -25.84 -8.81 -11.34
CA PRO A 318 -25.03 -10.02 -11.28
C PRO A 318 -24.78 -10.61 -12.67
N SER A 319 -23.53 -11.01 -12.94
CA SER A 319 -23.18 -11.66 -14.19
C SER A 319 -23.57 -13.14 -14.21
N LEU A 320 -24.12 -13.60 -15.33
CA LEU A 320 -24.33 -15.03 -15.60
C LEU A 320 -23.06 -15.74 -16.07
N ARG A 321 -21.93 -15.03 -16.19
CA ARG A 321 -20.64 -15.63 -16.56
C ARG A 321 -20.21 -16.66 -15.53
N THR A 322 -19.87 -17.86 -16.00
CA THR A 322 -19.29 -18.91 -15.15
C THR A 322 -17.80 -18.66 -14.87
N GLU A 323 -17.13 -17.93 -15.75
CA GLU A 323 -15.71 -17.60 -15.64
C GLU A 323 -15.51 -16.18 -15.10
N LEU A 324 -14.82 -16.06 -13.97
CA LEU A 324 -14.45 -14.77 -13.37
C LEU A 324 -13.23 -14.12 -14.04
N SER A 325 -12.46 -14.90 -14.80
CA SER A 325 -11.25 -14.41 -15.46
C SER A 325 -11.56 -13.52 -16.67
N PHE A 326 -10.66 -12.55 -16.91
CA PHE A 326 -10.68 -11.65 -18.05
C PHE A 326 -9.49 -11.92 -18.98
N SER A 327 -9.67 -11.73 -20.28
CA SER A 327 -8.59 -11.85 -21.27
C SER A 327 -8.77 -10.82 -22.39
N SER A 328 -7.82 -9.88 -22.49
CA SER A 328 -7.79 -8.86 -23.56
C SER A 328 -7.79 -9.47 -24.95
N LYS A 329 -7.18 -10.65 -25.13
CA LYS A 329 -7.21 -11.41 -26.38
C LYS A 329 -8.64 -11.76 -26.81
N LYS A 330 -9.55 -12.10 -25.89
CA LYS A 330 -10.95 -12.42 -26.24
C LYS A 330 -11.65 -11.18 -26.83
N LEU A 331 -11.35 -9.99 -26.31
CA LEU A 331 -11.88 -8.72 -26.81
C LEU A 331 -11.34 -8.39 -28.22
N THR A 332 -10.03 -8.53 -28.40
CA THR A 332 -9.36 -8.31 -29.71
C THR A 332 -9.87 -9.29 -30.76
N ASP A 333 -9.98 -10.57 -30.41
CA ASP A 333 -10.49 -11.60 -31.32
C ASP A 333 -11.93 -11.30 -31.73
N LEU A 334 -12.79 -10.85 -30.80
CA LEU A 334 -14.17 -10.47 -31.11
C LEU A 334 -14.23 -9.30 -32.10
N LYS A 335 -13.40 -8.27 -31.93
CA LYS A 335 -13.34 -7.11 -32.82
C LYS A 335 -13.08 -7.52 -34.29
N LEU A 336 -12.37 -8.62 -34.51
CA LEU A 336 -12.01 -9.15 -35.83
C LEU A 336 -13.04 -10.13 -36.42
N LYS A 337 -14.03 -10.59 -35.63
CA LYS A 337 -15.07 -11.53 -36.11
C LYS A 337 -16.08 -10.85 -37.04
N GLN A 338 -16.76 -11.67 -37.87
CA GLN A 338 -17.91 -11.21 -38.64
C GLN A 338 -19.12 -10.93 -37.75
N LYS A 339 -19.47 -11.87 -36.86
CA LYS A 339 -20.48 -11.66 -35.82
C LYS A 339 -19.80 -11.02 -34.60
N LYS A 340 -20.11 -9.75 -34.36
CA LYS A 340 -19.52 -8.92 -33.28
C LYS A 340 -20.47 -8.64 -32.12
N ILE A 341 -21.76 -8.91 -32.31
CA ILE A 341 -22.83 -8.68 -31.33
C ILE A 341 -23.38 -10.01 -30.87
N ASN A 342 -23.78 -10.12 -29.60
CA ASN A 342 -24.38 -11.30 -28.98
C ASN A 342 -23.53 -12.56 -29.24
N THR A 343 -22.21 -12.43 -29.01
CA THR A 343 -21.30 -13.58 -29.06
C THR A 343 -21.31 -14.27 -27.71
N ASP A 344 -21.43 -15.58 -27.69
CA ASP A 344 -21.35 -16.38 -26.46
C ASP A 344 -20.08 -16.05 -25.66
N TYR A 345 -20.26 -15.86 -24.36
CA TYR A 345 -19.21 -15.44 -23.44
C TYR A 345 -19.41 -16.08 -22.07
N ASP A 346 -19.12 -17.39 -22.01
CA ASP A 346 -19.09 -18.17 -20.77
C ASP A 346 -20.44 -18.17 -20.01
N GLY A 347 -21.57 -18.28 -20.73
CA GLY A 347 -22.93 -18.26 -20.16
C GLY A 347 -23.62 -16.90 -20.16
N ALA A 348 -22.88 -15.84 -20.47
CA ALA A 348 -23.42 -14.52 -20.83
C ALA A 348 -23.11 -14.22 -22.31
N PHE A 349 -23.37 -12.99 -22.74
CA PHE A 349 -23.04 -12.51 -24.08
C PHE A 349 -22.03 -11.36 -24.04
N LEU A 350 -21.22 -11.27 -25.10
CA LEU A 350 -20.28 -10.19 -25.34
C LEU A 350 -20.59 -9.55 -26.69
N SER A 351 -20.73 -8.22 -26.68
CA SER A 351 -20.96 -7.41 -27.87
C SER A 351 -19.88 -6.34 -28.01
N TYR A 352 -19.41 -6.11 -29.24
CA TYR A 352 -18.44 -5.08 -29.59
C TYR A 352 -19.09 -3.95 -30.38
N PHE A 353 -18.76 -2.71 -30.01
CA PHE A 353 -19.20 -1.49 -30.68
C PHE A 353 -17.99 -0.61 -30.99
N ASP A 354 -18.03 0.03 -32.15
CA ASP A 354 -17.14 1.14 -32.51
C ASP A 354 -17.99 2.42 -32.46
N SER A 355 -17.72 3.28 -31.46
CA SER A 355 -18.44 4.53 -31.27
C SER A 355 -17.46 5.70 -31.17
N ASP A 356 -17.47 6.54 -32.20
CA ASP A 356 -16.60 7.73 -32.32
C ASP A 356 -15.10 7.40 -32.28
N GLY A 357 -14.71 6.28 -32.93
CA GLY A 357 -13.33 5.82 -32.99
C GLY A 357 -12.83 5.18 -31.70
N GLU A 358 -13.71 4.94 -30.72
CA GLU A 358 -13.41 4.22 -29.50
C GLU A 358 -14.07 2.84 -29.51
N ASP A 359 -13.27 1.84 -29.13
CA ASP A 359 -13.73 0.46 -28.99
C ASP A 359 -14.42 0.27 -27.63
N ILE A 360 -15.66 -0.25 -27.67
CA ILE A 360 -16.45 -0.55 -26.49
C ILE A 360 -16.87 -2.02 -26.55
N TRP A 361 -16.65 -2.76 -25.45
CA TRP A 361 -17.17 -4.10 -25.30
C TRP A 361 -18.13 -4.15 -24.13
N VAL A 362 -19.32 -4.70 -24.35
CA VAL A 362 -20.38 -4.79 -23.35
C VAL A 362 -20.67 -6.25 -23.08
N VAL A 363 -20.59 -6.65 -21.81
CA VAL A 363 -21.05 -7.95 -21.31
C VAL A 363 -22.48 -7.79 -20.81
N HIS A 364 -23.38 -8.63 -21.28
CA HIS A 364 -24.81 -8.58 -20.94
C HIS A 364 -25.38 -9.98 -20.81
N ASN A 365 -26.41 -10.13 -19.98
CA ASN A 365 -27.00 -11.43 -19.62
C ASN A 365 -27.99 -11.96 -20.67
N SER A 366 -28.57 -11.07 -21.49
CA SER A 366 -29.57 -11.40 -22.52
C SER A 366 -29.17 -10.81 -23.87
N GLU A 367 -29.48 -11.50 -24.97
CA GLU A 367 -29.18 -10.99 -26.32
C GLU A 367 -29.75 -9.58 -26.55
N LEU A 368 -28.91 -8.69 -27.07
CA LEU A 368 -29.32 -7.34 -27.45
C LEU A 368 -30.20 -7.37 -28.71
N ASP A 369 -31.30 -6.62 -28.68
CA ASP A 369 -32.11 -6.36 -29.85
C ASP A 369 -31.58 -5.20 -30.70
N GLN A 370 -32.18 -5.00 -31.87
CA GLN A 370 -31.75 -3.98 -32.82
C GLN A 370 -31.90 -2.55 -32.28
N ASN A 371 -32.94 -2.26 -31.50
CA ASN A 371 -33.16 -0.92 -30.93
C ASN A 371 -32.08 -0.61 -29.89
N GLN A 372 -31.79 -1.57 -29.02
CA GLN A 372 -30.73 -1.47 -28.02
C GLN A 372 -29.36 -1.23 -28.68
N ILE A 373 -29.03 -1.97 -29.74
CA ILE A 373 -27.80 -1.78 -30.51
C ILE A 373 -27.72 -0.37 -31.08
N GLU A 374 -28.80 0.13 -31.69
CA GLU A 374 -28.84 1.47 -32.28
C GLU A 374 -28.72 2.58 -31.22
N ASP A 375 -29.30 2.39 -30.05
CA ASP A 375 -29.24 3.37 -28.97
C ASP A 375 -27.85 3.44 -28.32
N ILE A 376 -27.14 2.31 -28.18
CA ILE A 376 -25.75 2.29 -27.73
C ILE A 376 -24.86 3.10 -28.69
N LEU A 377 -25.04 2.92 -30.00
CA LEU A 377 -24.26 3.64 -31.02
C LEU A 377 -24.53 5.15 -31.03
N LYS A 378 -25.63 5.62 -30.43
CA LYS A 378 -25.93 7.06 -30.27
C LYS A 378 -25.28 7.67 -29.03
N ILE A 379 -24.79 6.86 -28.08
CA ILE A 379 -24.13 7.34 -26.88
C ILE A 379 -22.77 7.92 -27.26
N ARG A 380 -22.65 9.24 -27.11
CA ARG A 380 -21.42 10.02 -27.30
C ARG A 380 -20.68 10.25 -25.99
#